data_AF-A0A0L6UNZ0-F1
#
_entry.id   AF-A0A0L6UNZ0-F1
#
_cell.length_a   1.000
_cell.length_b   1.000
_cell.length_c   1.000
_cell.angle_alpha   90.00
_cell.angle_beta   90.00
_cell.angle_gamma   90.00
#
_symmetry.space_group_name_H-M   'P 1'
#
loop_
_entity.id
_entity.type
_entity.pdbx_description
1 polymer ?
#
loop_
_entity_poly.entity_id
_entity_poly.type
_entity_poly.pdbx_seq_one_letter_code
_entity_poly.pdbx_strand_id
1 'polypeptide(L)'
;MASLEKIHELQKAQQDELAKSGGYFNNLSAHDKEQESSLLLLWSGKSVLFQMAVKLQSKLQPLRNSKDRGDRLGTRLKEKIFAALNRRKNSAVNVINQFCKRRTDHLIKFSPDLVGLPENQSFNYKFFLTMTLDDPIWNDSFLCTARAWASDARVRQGIHAVLSFDRVEEEIDRLKIELHRVLS
;
A
#
# COMPACT_ATOMS: atom_id res chain seq x y z
N MET A 1 -14.78 -8.29 15.36
CA MET A 1 -14.52 -9.68 14.94
C MET A 1 -14.59 -9.81 13.42
N ALA A 2 -15.63 -9.30 12.75
CA ALA A 2 -15.77 -9.29 11.28
C ALA A 2 -14.55 -8.78 10.46
N SER A 3 -13.76 -7.84 10.99
CA SER A 3 -12.57 -7.32 10.28
C SER A 3 -11.40 -8.31 10.22
N LEU A 4 -11.29 -9.21 11.21
CA LEU A 4 -10.22 -10.21 11.27
C LEU A 4 -10.55 -11.43 10.41
N GLU A 5 -11.82 -11.84 10.40
CA GLU A 5 -12.33 -12.89 9.51
C GLU A 5 -12.13 -12.51 8.05
N LYS A 6 -12.45 -11.25 7.69
CA LYS A 6 -12.23 -10.74 6.34
C LYS A 6 -10.75 -10.69 5.92
N ILE A 7 -9.84 -10.46 6.87
CA ILE A 7 -8.39 -10.53 6.60
C ILE A 7 -7.98 -11.99 6.35
N HIS A 8 -8.50 -12.92 7.14
CA HIS A 8 -8.20 -14.34 7.00
C HIS A 8 -8.75 -14.92 5.68
N GLU A 9 -9.95 -14.51 5.27
CA GLU A 9 -10.54 -14.87 3.97
C GLU A 9 -9.73 -14.31 2.79
N LEU A 10 -9.30 -13.05 2.87
CA LEU A 10 -8.46 -12.45 1.84
C LEU A 10 -7.08 -13.12 1.76
N GLN A 11 -6.49 -13.49 2.90
CA GLN A 11 -5.23 -14.24 2.94
C GLN A 11 -5.37 -15.62 2.30
N LYS A 12 -6.48 -16.32 2.56
CA LYS A 12 -6.76 -17.64 1.99
C LYS A 12 -6.99 -17.55 0.47
N ALA A 13 -7.77 -16.57 0.02
CA ALA A 13 -8.00 -16.34 -1.40
C ALA A 13 -6.70 -15.98 -2.15
N GLN A 14 -5.82 -15.18 -1.54
CA GLN A 14 -4.50 -14.88 -2.12
C GLN A 14 -3.62 -16.13 -2.23
N GLN A 15 -3.62 -17.00 -1.22
CA GLN A 15 -2.86 -18.26 -1.25
C GLN A 15 -3.38 -19.23 -2.32
N ASP A 16 -4.70 -19.34 -2.49
CA ASP A 16 -5.31 -20.19 -3.51
C ASP A 16 -5.04 -19.69 -4.94
N GLU A 17 -5.09 -18.37 -5.16
CA GLU A 17 -4.72 -17.77 -6.45
C GLU A 17 -3.23 -17.93 -6.77
N LEU A 18 -2.35 -17.78 -5.76
CA LEU A 18 -0.92 -18.06 -5.90
C LEU A 18 -0.65 -19.52 -6.29
N ALA A 19 -1.34 -20.47 -5.67
CA ALA A 19 -1.21 -21.89 -5.98
C ALA A 19 -1.70 -22.25 -7.40
N LYS A 20 -2.81 -21.64 -7.85
CA LYS A 20 -3.39 -21.87 -9.19
C LYS A 20 -2.58 -21.23 -10.32
N SER A 21 -1.95 -20.09 -10.05
CA SER A 21 -1.22 -19.33 -11.08
C SER A 21 0.04 -20.04 -11.62
N GLY A 22 0.47 -21.17 -11.01
CA GLY A 22 1.67 -21.90 -11.42
C GLY A 22 2.90 -20.98 -11.53
N GLY A 23 2.92 -19.91 -10.73
CA GLY A 23 3.67 -18.70 -11.04
C GLY A 23 5.16 -18.82 -10.81
N TYR A 24 5.90 -17.85 -11.37
CA TYR A 24 7.33 -17.55 -11.18
C TYR A 24 7.87 -17.85 -9.76
N PHE A 25 7.01 -17.73 -8.73
CA PHE A 25 7.29 -17.97 -7.31
C PHE A 25 7.49 -19.45 -6.91
N ASN A 26 7.00 -20.40 -7.70
CA ASN A 26 7.17 -21.83 -7.38
C ASN A 26 8.61 -22.32 -7.57
N ASN A 27 9.36 -21.72 -8.49
CA ASN A 27 10.75 -22.05 -8.82
C ASN A 27 11.81 -21.36 -7.94
N LEU A 28 11.37 -20.58 -6.96
CA LEU A 28 12.26 -19.87 -6.05
C LEU A 28 12.88 -20.81 -5.01
N SER A 29 14.12 -20.51 -4.61
CA SER A 29 14.76 -21.25 -3.53
C SER A 29 13.96 -21.08 -2.22
N ALA A 30 14.12 -21.99 -1.26
CA ALA A 30 13.44 -21.87 0.03
C ALA A 30 13.75 -20.53 0.73
N HIS A 31 14.96 -20.00 0.54
CA HIS A 31 15.40 -18.71 1.05
C HIS A 31 14.62 -17.54 0.41
N ASP A 32 14.43 -17.59 -0.91
CA ASP A 32 13.70 -16.54 -1.65
C ASP A 32 12.20 -16.56 -1.31
N LYS A 33 11.60 -17.75 -1.13
CA LYS A 33 10.19 -17.89 -0.69
C LYS A 33 9.95 -17.28 0.69
N GLU A 34 10.88 -17.46 1.61
CA GLU A 34 10.77 -16.88 2.96
C GLU A 34 10.89 -15.35 2.92
N GLN A 35 11.81 -14.83 2.10
CA GLN A 35 11.96 -13.39 1.89
C GLN A 35 10.67 -12.77 1.33
N GLU A 36 10.11 -13.36 0.28
CA GLU A 36 8.88 -12.88 -0.34
C GLU A 36 7.67 -12.95 0.59
N SER A 37 7.53 -14.04 1.36
CA SER A 37 6.47 -14.18 2.36
C SER A 37 6.58 -13.09 3.43
N SER A 38 7.79 -12.81 3.91
CA SER A 38 8.06 -11.76 4.89
C SER A 38 7.75 -10.36 4.33
N LEU A 39 8.15 -10.10 3.07
CA LEU A 39 7.77 -8.88 2.35
C LEU A 39 6.25 -8.75 2.25
N LEU A 40 5.53 -9.80 1.82
CA LEU A 40 4.07 -9.76 1.68
C LEU A 40 3.36 -9.40 3.00
N LEU A 41 3.83 -9.96 4.12
CA LEU A 41 3.31 -9.62 5.45
C LEU A 41 3.60 -8.17 5.85
N LEU A 42 4.75 -7.64 5.42
CA LEU A 42 5.12 -6.25 5.63
C LEU A 42 4.25 -5.29 4.80
N TRP A 43 4.02 -5.61 3.53
CA TRP A 43 3.11 -4.89 2.63
C TRP A 43 1.66 -4.89 3.13
N SER A 44 1.18 -6.04 3.62
CA SER A 44 -0.12 -6.16 4.26
C SER A 44 -0.23 -5.23 5.48
N GLY A 45 0.78 -5.26 6.36
CA GLY A 45 0.85 -4.37 7.51
C GLY A 45 0.87 -2.88 7.12
N LYS A 46 1.69 -2.50 6.14
CA LYS A 46 1.78 -1.14 5.60
C LYS A 46 0.45 -0.67 5.01
N SER A 47 -0.24 -1.53 4.24
CA SER A 47 -1.54 -1.21 3.65
C SER A 47 -2.60 -0.92 4.71
N VAL A 48 -2.63 -1.71 5.78
CA VAL A 48 -3.54 -1.47 6.92
C VAL A 48 -3.19 -0.16 7.63
N LEU A 49 -1.90 0.13 7.84
CA LEU A 49 -1.45 1.42 8.39
C LEU A 49 -1.88 2.59 7.51
N PHE A 50 -1.70 2.49 6.19
CA PHE A 50 -2.08 3.53 5.24
C PHE A 50 -3.59 3.79 5.27
N GLN A 51 -4.41 2.73 5.28
CA GLN A 51 -5.86 2.89 5.44
C GLN A 51 -6.24 3.58 6.75
N MET A 52 -5.52 3.31 7.83
CA MET A 52 -5.72 4.02 9.10
C MET A 52 -5.31 5.50 8.99
N ALA A 53 -4.22 5.81 8.29
CA ALA A 53 -3.77 7.18 8.05
C ALA A 53 -4.80 7.97 7.23
N VAL A 54 -5.34 7.39 6.16
CA VAL A 54 -6.41 8.01 5.35
C VAL A 54 -7.68 8.27 6.19
N LYS A 55 -8.10 7.28 6.99
CA LYS A 55 -9.25 7.42 7.91
C LYS A 55 -9.00 8.46 9.01
N LEU A 56 -7.75 8.65 9.40
CA LEU A 56 -7.34 9.66 10.36
C LEU A 56 -7.40 11.06 9.74
N GLN A 57 -6.80 11.23 8.55
CA GLN A 57 -6.76 12.51 7.83
C GLN A 57 -8.17 13.00 7.48
N SER A 58 -9.03 12.13 6.96
CA SER A 58 -10.45 12.45 6.69
C SER A 58 -11.21 12.89 7.95
N LYS A 59 -10.93 12.30 9.11
CA LYS A 59 -11.54 12.72 10.39
C LYS A 59 -11.02 14.06 10.88
N LEU A 60 -9.77 14.41 10.57
CA LEU A 60 -9.15 15.68 10.92
C LEU A 60 -9.49 16.79 9.92
N GLN A 61 -9.98 16.44 8.72
CA GLN A 61 -10.33 17.38 7.66
C GLN A 61 -11.27 18.52 8.12
N PRO A 62 -12.33 18.29 8.94
CA PRO A 62 -13.14 19.39 9.44
C PRO A 62 -12.34 20.42 10.25
N LEU A 63 -11.38 19.97 11.07
CA LEU A 63 -10.50 20.84 11.86
C LEU A 63 -9.59 21.68 10.97
N ARG A 64 -9.08 21.09 9.89
CA ARG A 64 -8.28 21.82 8.89
C ARG A 64 -9.12 22.85 8.15
N ASN A 65 -10.25 22.44 7.59
CA ASN A 65 -11.17 23.32 6.86
C ASN A 65 -11.60 24.52 7.70
N SER A 66 -11.87 24.33 8.99
CA SER A 66 -12.23 25.44 9.88
C SER A 66 -11.07 26.40 10.13
N LYS A 67 -9.84 25.86 10.25
CA LYS A 67 -8.64 26.67 10.45
C LYS A 67 -8.36 27.50 9.20
N ASP A 68 -8.49 26.90 8.02
CA ASP A 68 -8.21 27.55 6.74
C ASP A 68 -9.25 28.63 6.40
N ARG A 69 -10.52 28.43 6.80
CA ARG A 69 -11.59 29.41 6.61
C ARG A 69 -11.67 30.48 7.70
N GLY A 70 -10.92 30.35 8.80
CA GLY A 70 -11.05 31.21 9.97
C GLY A 70 -12.32 30.99 10.80
N ASP A 71 -13.07 29.92 10.53
CA ASP A 71 -14.32 29.59 11.20
C ASP A 71 -14.09 28.86 12.53
N ARG A 72 -14.96 29.14 13.52
CA ARG A 72 -14.93 28.42 14.79
C ARG A 72 -15.71 27.11 14.69
N LEU A 73 -14.99 25.98 14.72
CA LEU A 73 -15.62 24.70 15.05
C LEU A 73 -16.14 24.72 16.49
N GLY A 74 -17.43 24.44 16.65
CA GLY A 74 -18.04 24.28 17.97
C GLY A 74 -17.40 23.16 18.80
N THR A 75 -17.38 23.34 20.11
CA THR A 75 -16.73 22.44 21.09
C THR A 75 -17.20 21.00 20.96
N ARG A 76 -18.51 20.78 20.79
CA ARG A 76 -19.12 19.46 20.66
C ARG A 76 -18.59 18.66 19.46
N LEU A 77 -18.30 19.32 18.35
CA LEU A 77 -17.77 18.64 17.16
C LEU A 77 -16.28 18.30 17.35
N LYS A 78 -15.49 19.20 17.95
CA LYS A 78 -14.09 18.92 18.31
C LYS A 78 -14.00 17.72 19.26
N GLU A 79 -14.80 17.70 20.31
CA GLU A 79 -14.87 16.59 21.27
C GLU A 79 -15.23 15.27 20.61
N LYS A 80 -16.21 15.25 19.71
CA LYS A 80 -16.57 14.04 18.94
C LYS A 80 -15.39 13.53 18.11
N ILE A 81 -14.65 14.42 17.46
CA ILE A 81 -13.46 14.05 16.67
C ILE A 81 -12.41 13.44 17.60
N PHE A 82 -12.04 14.11 18.69
CA PHE A 82 -11.04 13.62 19.63
C PHE A 82 -11.45 12.31 20.32
N ALA A 83 -12.72 12.15 20.70
CA ALA A 83 -13.24 10.90 21.24
C ALA A 83 -13.10 9.75 20.21
N ALA A 84 -13.41 10.03 18.95
CA ALA A 84 -13.29 9.04 17.89
C ALA A 84 -11.83 8.71 17.52
N LEU A 85 -10.88 9.61 17.79
CA LEU A 85 -9.44 9.36 17.69
C LEU A 85 -8.95 8.48 18.86
N ASN A 86 -9.31 8.85 20.09
CA ASN A 86 -8.94 8.10 21.29
C ASN A 86 -9.42 6.65 21.24
N ARG A 87 -10.64 6.40 20.75
CA ARG A 87 -11.17 5.04 20.55
C ARG A 87 -10.31 4.17 19.61
N ARG A 88 -9.61 4.78 18.65
CA ARG A 88 -8.80 4.07 17.65
C ARG A 88 -7.32 3.99 18.01
N LYS A 89 -6.88 4.77 19.00
CA LYS A 89 -5.46 4.90 19.40
C LYS A 89 -4.81 3.55 19.68
N ASN A 90 -5.43 2.71 20.52
CA ASN A 90 -4.82 1.44 20.93
C ASN A 90 -4.66 0.47 19.75
N SER A 91 -5.66 0.41 18.86
CA SER A 91 -5.58 -0.39 17.64
C SER A 91 -4.46 0.10 16.71
N ALA A 92 -4.32 1.43 16.55
CA ALA A 92 -3.26 2.00 15.73
C ALA A 92 -1.87 1.72 16.32
N VAL A 93 -1.69 1.89 17.64
CA VAL A 93 -0.45 1.58 18.35
C VAL A 93 -0.04 0.12 18.14
N ASN A 94 -0.99 -0.82 18.29
CA ASN A 94 -0.71 -2.25 18.10
C ASN A 94 -0.23 -2.55 16.67
N VAL A 95 -0.88 -1.98 15.66
CA VAL A 95 -0.50 -2.20 14.26
C VAL A 95 0.84 -1.52 13.94
N ILE A 96 1.10 -0.32 14.46
CA ILE A 96 2.40 0.37 14.31
C ILE A 96 3.52 -0.49 14.89
N ASN A 97 3.34 -0.99 16.12
CA ASN A 97 4.34 -1.83 16.78
C ASN A 97 4.59 -3.13 16.01
N GLN A 98 3.51 -3.79 15.55
CA GLN A 98 3.60 -5.02 14.78
C GLN A 98 4.33 -4.79 13.44
N PHE A 99 4.05 -3.69 12.76
CA PHE A 99 4.72 -3.32 11.52
C PHE A 99 6.20 -3.02 11.74
N CYS A 100 6.52 -2.16 12.72
CA CYS A 100 7.90 -1.81 13.03
C CYS A 100 8.72 -3.05 13.39
N LYS A 101 8.17 -3.94 14.22
CA LYS A 101 8.81 -5.22 14.57
C LYS A 101 9.10 -6.06 13.32
N ARG A 102 8.08 -6.32 12.49
CA ARG A 102 8.24 -7.11 11.26
C ARG A 102 9.26 -6.49 10.30
N ARG A 103 9.27 -5.16 10.18
CA ARG A 103 10.25 -4.45 9.36
C ARG A 103 11.66 -4.69 9.87
N THR A 104 11.89 -4.49 11.15
CA THR A 104 13.20 -4.73 11.78
C THR A 104 13.64 -6.19 11.62
N ASP A 105 12.75 -7.15 11.88
CA ASP A 105 13.04 -8.59 11.73
C ASP A 105 13.43 -8.94 10.29
N HIS A 106 12.71 -8.39 9.30
CA HIS A 106 13.03 -8.55 7.88
C HIS A 106 14.39 -7.94 7.51
N LEU A 107 14.66 -6.70 7.94
CA LEU A 107 15.90 -6.02 7.62
C LEU A 107 17.12 -6.70 8.24
N ILE A 108 17.02 -7.13 9.51
CA ILE A 108 18.11 -7.88 10.16
C ILE A 108 18.45 -9.16 9.38
N LYS A 109 17.43 -9.84 8.85
CA LYS A 109 17.60 -11.12 8.16
C LYS A 109 18.11 -10.98 6.72
N PHE A 110 17.58 -10.02 5.95
CA PHE A 110 17.82 -9.94 4.50
C PHE A 110 18.64 -8.73 4.05
N SER A 111 18.74 -7.68 4.87
CA SER A 111 19.44 -6.43 4.51
C SER A 111 19.93 -5.67 5.75
N PRO A 112 20.92 -6.22 6.48
CA PRO A 112 21.37 -5.66 7.75
C PRO A 112 21.94 -4.24 7.59
N ASP A 113 22.51 -3.92 6.44
CA ASP A 113 23.08 -2.60 6.13
C ASP A 113 22.05 -1.46 6.19
N LEU A 114 20.76 -1.79 5.96
CA LEU A 114 19.68 -0.82 5.92
C LEU A 114 19.05 -0.56 7.30
N VAL A 115 19.38 -1.37 8.33
CA VAL A 115 18.75 -1.30 9.67
C VAL A 115 19.03 0.05 10.35
N GLY A 116 20.23 0.62 10.13
CA GLY A 116 20.67 1.87 10.77
C GLY A 116 20.08 3.15 10.18
N LEU A 117 19.37 3.06 9.05
CA LEU A 117 18.84 4.24 8.36
C LEU A 117 17.72 4.91 9.17
N PRO A 118 17.71 6.25 9.28
CA PRO A 118 16.68 6.99 10.03
C PRO A 118 15.25 6.63 9.64
N GLU A 119 15.01 6.35 8.36
CA GLU A 119 13.70 6.04 7.80
C GLU A 119 13.22 4.62 8.20
N ASN A 120 14.15 3.73 8.56
CA ASN A 120 13.88 2.36 9.01
C ASN A 120 13.65 2.26 10.51
N GLN A 121 13.84 3.35 11.25
CA GLN A 121 13.63 3.37 12.69
C GLN A 121 12.15 3.26 13.05
N SER A 122 11.87 2.58 14.15
CA SER A 122 10.52 2.46 14.68
C SER A 122 9.96 3.85 15.03
N PHE A 123 8.67 4.04 14.77
CA PHE A 123 8.01 5.30 15.06
C PHE A 123 6.81 5.08 15.97
N ASN A 124 6.40 6.13 16.68
CA ASN A 124 5.33 6.07 17.65
C ASN A 124 4.01 6.62 17.07
N TYR A 125 2.93 6.50 17.84
CA TYR A 125 1.62 7.03 17.44
C TYR A 125 1.61 8.56 17.27
N LYS A 126 2.44 9.31 18.00
CA LYS A 126 2.50 10.77 17.84
C LYS A 126 3.07 11.15 16.47
N PHE A 127 4.13 10.46 16.04
CA PHE A 127 4.70 10.61 14.71
C PHE A 127 3.71 10.20 13.61
N PHE A 128 2.98 9.11 13.84
CA PHE A 128 1.91 8.69 12.93
C PHE A 128 0.79 9.74 12.78
N LEU A 129 0.46 10.49 13.84
CA LEU A 129 -0.54 11.57 13.76
C LEU A 129 -0.07 12.76 12.92
N THR A 130 1.23 13.01 12.86
CA THR A 130 1.82 14.13 12.10
C THR A 130 2.10 13.78 10.64
N MET A 131 2.11 12.49 10.31
CA MET A 131 2.42 11.95 9.00
C MET A 131 1.41 12.40 7.93
N THR A 132 1.91 12.94 6.83
CA THR A 132 1.10 13.26 5.65
C THR A 132 0.86 12.01 4.81
N LEU A 133 -0.09 12.09 3.86
CA LEU A 133 -0.30 10.98 2.90
C LEU A 133 0.84 10.87 1.89
N ASP A 134 1.60 11.95 1.71
CA ASP A 134 2.78 12.03 0.84
C ASP A 134 4.09 11.68 1.56
N ASP A 135 4.00 11.21 2.81
CA ASP A 135 5.18 10.84 3.59
C ASP A 135 5.99 9.73 2.87
N PRO A 136 7.33 9.83 2.81
CA PRO A 136 8.17 8.85 2.15
C PRO A 136 7.97 7.41 2.62
N ILE A 137 7.50 7.19 3.85
CA ILE A 137 7.19 5.84 4.35
C ILE A 137 6.12 5.13 3.51
N TRP A 138 5.21 5.89 2.90
CA TRP A 138 4.17 5.37 2.02
C TRP A 138 4.69 5.08 0.63
N ASN A 139 5.69 5.82 0.17
CA ASN A 139 6.28 5.62 -1.15
C ASN A 139 7.23 4.42 -1.15
N ASP A 140 7.01 3.49 -2.08
CA ASP A 140 7.52 2.12 -1.99
C ASP A 140 9.01 1.95 -2.21
N SER A 141 9.78 3.03 -2.42
CA SER A 141 11.23 2.92 -2.62
C SER A 141 11.97 2.30 -1.43
N PHE A 142 11.39 2.32 -0.23
CA PHE A 142 12.13 2.07 1.00
C PHE A 142 11.93 0.68 1.64
N LEU A 143 10.83 -0.02 1.32
CA LEU A 143 10.64 -1.44 1.70
C LEU A 143 10.99 -2.41 0.58
N CYS A 144 11.35 -1.86 -0.58
CA CYS A 144 11.63 -2.57 -1.81
C CYS A 144 13.12 -2.87 -1.93
N THR A 145 13.57 -3.96 -1.31
CA THR A 145 14.70 -4.74 -1.87
C THR A 145 14.33 -5.37 -3.22
N ALA A 146 13.04 -5.50 -3.53
CA ALA A 146 12.56 -5.74 -4.88
C ALA A 146 12.53 -4.42 -5.63
N ARG A 147 13.41 -4.24 -6.64
CA ARG A 147 13.27 -3.24 -7.72
C ARG A 147 11.78 -2.93 -7.89
N ALA A 148 11.37 -1.66 -7.71
CA ALA A 148 9.97 -1.28 -7.92
C ALA A 148 9.48 -2.00 -9.18
N TRP A 149 8.31 -2.63 -9.17
CA TRP A 149 7.78 -3.36 -10.32
C TRP A 149 7.78 -2.50 -11.61
N ALA A 150 7.76 -1.17 -11.47
CA ALA A 150 7.95 -0.18 -12.53
C ALA A 150 9.39 -0.08 -13.11
N SER A 151 10.40 -0.49 -12.33
CA SER A 151 11.82 -0.48 -12.64
C SER A 151 12.36 -1.84 -13.13
N ASP A 152 11.60 -2.93 -12.98
CA ASP A 152 11.97 -4.23 -13.54
C ASP A 152 11.76 -4.23 -15.06
N ALA A 153 12.83 -4.51 -15.81
CA ALA A 153 12.82 -4.45 -17.26
C ALA A 153 11.85 -5.46 -17.90
N ARG A 154 11.69 -6.65 -17.31
CA ARG A 154 10.80 -7.71 -17.81
C ARG A 154 9.34 -7.34 -17.57
N VAL A 155 9.02 -6.82 -16.39
CA VAL A 155 7.67 -6.33 -16.07
C VAL A 155 7.31 -5.17 -17.01
N ARG A 156 8.21 -4.21 -17.21
CA ARG A 156 8.00 -3.08 -18.12
C ARG A 156 7.82 -3.53 -19.57
N GLN A 157 8.61 -4.49 -20.05
CA GLN A 157 8.43 -5.07 -21.38
C GLN A 157 7.10 -5.79 -21.53
N GLY A 158 6.67 -6.55 -20.53
CA GLY A 158 5.36 -7.20 -20.52
C GLY A 158 4.22 -6.20 -20.60
N ILE A 159 4.27 -5.14 -19.78
CA ILE A 159 3.28 -4.06 -19.80
C ILE A 159 3.26 -3.37 -21.17
N HIS A 160 4.44 -3.03 -21.73
CA HIS A 160 4.50 -2.43 -23.07
C HIS A 160 3.95 -3.35 -24.15
N ALA A 161 4.19 -4.66 -24.08
CA ALA A 161 3.66 -5.62 -25.04
C ALA A 161 2.12 -5.64 -25.02
N VAL A 162 1.52 -5.73 -23.82
CA VAL A 162 0.05 -5.69 -23.66
C VAL A 162 -0.53 -4.38 -24.19
N LEU A 163 0.02 -3.23 -23.78
CA LEU A 163 -0.43 -1.92 -24.27
C LEU A 163 -0.26 -1.74 -25.78
N SER A 164 0.73 -2.40 -26.38
CA SER A 164 0.92 -2.39 -27.83
C SER A 164 -0.18 -3.18 -28.54
N PHE A 165 -0.63 -4.30 -27.98
CA PHE A 165 -1.77 -5.04 -28.51
C PHE A 165 -3.06 -4.22 -28.42
N ASP A 166 -3.34 -3.61 -27.27
CA ASP A 166 -4.52 -2.75 -27.09
C ASP A 166 -4.53 -1.61 -28.13
N ARG A 167 -3.38 -0.97 -28.37
CA ARG A 167 -3.24 0.07 -29.41
C ARG A 167 -3.50 -0.46 -30.81
N VAL A 168 -3.02 -1.66 -31.15
CA VAL A 168 -3.27 -2.27 -32.46
C VAL A 168 -4.75 -2.57 -32.66
N GLU A 169 -5.44 -3.05 -31.63
CA GLU A 169 -6.90 -3.25 -31.69
C GLU A 169 -7.64 -1.93 -31.93
N GLU A 170 -7.28 -0.86 -31.21
CA GLU A 170 -7.85 0.47 -31.45
C GLU A 170 -7.58 0.98 -32.88
N GLU A 171 -6.40 0.74 -33.43
CA GLU A 171 -6.05 1.13 -34.80
C GLU A 171 -6.87 0.37 -35.84
N ILE A 172 -7.07 -0.94 -35.65
CA ILE A 172 -7.93 -1.76 -36.50
C ILE A 172 -9.36 -1.20 -36.51
N ASP A 173 -9.89 -0.83 -35.34
CA ASP A 173 -11.24 -0.28 -35.27
C ASP A 173 -11.35 1.11 -35.91
N ARG A 174 -10.32 1.97 -35.77
CA ARG A 174 -10.26 3.23 -36.53
C ARG A 174 -10.22 2.99 -38.03
N LEU A 175 -9.40 2.06 -38.50
CA LEU A 175 -9.31 1.73 -39.93
C LEU A 175 -10.64 1.21 -40.48
N LYS A 176 -11.39 0.41 -39.72
CA LYS A 176 -12.75 -0.02 -40.11
C LYS A 176 -13.69 1.17 -40.28
N ILE A 177 -13.64 2.14 -39.37
CA ILE A 177 -14.47 3.35 -39.44
C ILE A 177 -14.08 4.20 -40.65
N GLU A 178 -12.78 4.40 -40.88
CA GLU A 178 -12.26 5.15 -42.03
C GLU A 178 -12.68 4.51 -43.34
N LEU A 179 -12.58 3.17 -43.44
CA LEU A 179 -13.01 2.41 -44.61
C LEU A 179 -14.51 2.57 -44.89
N HIS A 180 -15.36 2.49 -43.85
CA HIS A 180 -16.79 2.73 -44.01
C HIS A 180 -17.11 4.15 -44.48
N ARG A 181 -16.33 5.15 -44.04
CA ARG A 181 -16.50 6.54 -44.51
C ARG A 181 -16.09 6.74 -45.97
N VAL A 182 -15.05 6.06 -46.43
CA VAL A 182 -14.57 6.17 -47.82
C VAL A 182 -15.48 5.42 -48.80
N LEU A 183 -16.11 4.33 -48.35
CA LEU A 183 -17.00 3.51 -49.17
C LEU A 183 -18.47 3.99 -49.17
N SER A 184 -18.82 4.94 -48.31
CA SER A 184 -20.14 5.60 -48.28
C SER A 184 -20.17 6.85 -49.14
#